data_AF-A0A9D2NDY4-F1
#
_entry.id   AF-A0A9D2NDY4-F1
#
_cell.length_a   1.000
_cell.length_b   1.000
_cell.length_c   1.000
_cell.angle_alpha   90.00
_cell.angle_beta   90.00
_cell.angle_gamma   90.00
#
_symmetry.space_group_name_H-M   'P 1'
#
loop_
_entity.id
_entity.type
_entity.pdbx_description
1 polymer ?
#
loop_
_entity_poly.entity_id
_entity_poly.type
_entity_poly.pdbx_seq_one_letter_code
_entity_poly.pdbx_strand_id
1 'polypeptide(L)'
;MSLMWVSVTECSQSHIYHLTQMIKEDEDLRIILSSGTPYMDERGDGGLMYKDMERVLSMLGIPSHLKGYRYLKTAVDLCIQSMEELDGVTKRLYPDIARTHQTSAETVEHAIRHAIEAAWQRGDERTQKMLFGYSHAEGRRPTNSEFITRLTDYFRDRNGKYLS
;
A
#
# COMPACT_ATOMS: atom_id res chain seq x y z
N MET A 1 -24.71 11.73 -19.21
CA MET A 1 -23.82 10.56 -19.18
C MET A 1 -24.35 9.55 -18.18
N SER A 2 -24.86 8.44 -18.68
CA SER A 2 -25.30 7.31 -17.85
C SER A 2 -24.08 6.45 -17.53
N LEU A 3 -23.83 6.17 -16.25
CA LEU A 3 -22.59 5.54 -15.81
C LEU A 3 -22.93 4.20 -15.13
N MET A 4 -22.44 3.10 -15.68
CA MET A 4 -22.73 1.74 -15.21
C MET A 4 -21.45 1.09 -14.72
N TRP A 5 -21.39 0.76 -13.43
CA TRP A 5 -20.30 -0.01 -12.83
C TRP A 5 -20.70 -1.46 -12.68
N VAL A 6 -19.86 -2.38 -13.14
CA VAL A 6 -20.06 -3.82 -12.97
C VAL A 6 -18.73 -4.47 -12.61
N SER A 7 -18.69 -5.17 -11.47
CA SER A 7 -17.54 -6.00 -11.13
C SER A 7 -17.55 -7.28 -11.97
N VAL A 8 -16.37 -7.73 -12.42
CA VAL A 8 -16.23 -9.01 -13.14
C VAL A 8 -16.70 -10.19 -12.29
N THR A 9 -16.56 -10.11 -10.97
CA THR A 9 -16.99 -11.17 -10.03
C THR A 9 -18.51 -11.19 -9.80
N GLU A 10 -19.22 -10.12 -10.14
CA GLU A 10 -20.66 -9.95 -9.89
C GLU A 10 -21.45 -9.70 -11.19
N CYS A 11 -20.80 -9.86 -12.34
CA CYS A 11 -21.42 -9.66 -13.64
C CYS A 11 -22.47 -10.75 -13.89
N SER A 12 -23.69 -10.32 -14.20
CA SER A 12 -24.85 -11.20 -14.44
C SER A 12 -25.44 -10.92 -15.81
N GLN A 13 -26.32 -11.80 -16.30
CA GLN A 13 -26.96 -11.63 -17.61
C GLN A 13 -27.75 -10.32 -17.73
N SER A 14 -28.33 -9.81 -16.64
CA SER A 14 -29.02 -8.52 -16.65
C SER A 14 -28.07 -7.35 -16.90
N HIS A 15 -26.84 -7.41 -16.36
CA HIS A 15 -25.83 -6.39 -16.60
C HIS A 15 -25.40 -6.33 -18.08
N ILE A 16 -25.22 -7.50 -18.71
CA ILE A 16 -24.90 -7.61 -20.15
C ILE A 16 -26.05 -7.08 -21.00
N TYR A 17 -27.30 -7.39 -20.63
CA TYR A 17 -28.47 -6.90 -21.34
C TYR A 17 -28.58 -5.37 -21.27
N HIS A 18 -28.41 -4.77 -20.10
CA HIS A 18 -28.42 -3.32 -19.93
C HIS A 18 -27.30 -2.63 -20.71
N LEU A 19 -26.07 -3.18 -20.68
CA LEU A 19 -24.97 -2.68 -21.50
C LEU A 19 -25.33 -2.70 -22.99
N THR A 20 -25.97 -3.78 -23.46
CA THR A 20 -26.40 -3.91 -24.85
C THR A 20 -27.44 -2.87 -25.25
N GLN A 21 -28.35 -2.50 -24.34
CA GLN A 21 -29.29 -1.40 -24.60
C GLN A 21 -28.58 -0.05 -24.65
N MET A 22 -27.64 0.20 -23.73
CA MET A 22 -26.86 1.44 -23.72
C MET A 22 -26.04 1.63 -25.01
N ILE A 23 -25.46 0.56 -25.55
CA ILE A 23 -24.73 0.59 -26.83
C ILE A 23 -25.65 0.94 -28.01
N LYS A 24 -26.94 0.57 -27.95
CA LYS A 24 -27.90 0.83 -29.03
C LYS A 24 -28.46 2.25 -29.01
N GLU A 25 -28.50 2.89 -27.85
CA GLU A 25 -29.17 4.18 -27.67
C GLU A 25 -28.21 5.37 -27.68
N ASP A 26 -26.92 5.17 -27.41
CA ASP A 26 -25.93 6.24 -27.26
C ASP A 26 -24.72 6.01 -28.19
N GLU A 27 -24.63 6.81 -29.27
CA GLU A 27 -23.53 6.75 -30.24
C GLU A 27 -22.19 7.26 -29.68
N ASP A 28 -22.21 8.03 -28.59
CA ASP A 28 -21.02 8.60 -27.93
C ASP A 28 -20.57 7.77 -26.71
N LEU A 29 -21.12 6.56 -26.54
CA LEU A 29 -20.83 5.71 -25.40
C LEU A 29 -19.34 5.33 -25.34
N ARG A 30 -18.67 5.75 -24.25
CA ARG A 30 -17.29 5.36 -23.93
C ARG A 30 -17.28 4.26 -22.88
N ILE A 31 -16.85 3.06 -23.27
CA ILE A 31 -16.66 1.93 -22.36
C ILE A 31 -15.23 1.94 -21.84
N ILE A 32 -15.05 2.10 -20.52
CA ILE A 32 -13.75 2.02 -19.86
C ILE A 32 -13.70 0.70 -19.10
N LEU A 33 -12.82 -0.20 -19.54
CA LEU A 33 -12.61 -1.50 -18.89
C LEU A 33 -11.42 -1.38 -17.93
N SER A 34 -11.66 -1.58 -16.64
CA SER A 34 -10.60 -1.68 -15.63
C SER A 34 -10.62 -3.05 -14.97
N SER A 35 -9.46 -3.70 -14.90
CA SER A 35 -9.26 -4.98 -14.20
C SER A 35 -9.03 -4.82 -12.70
N GLY A 36 -9.21 -3.61 -12.15
CA GLY A 36 -8.93 -3.27 -10.76
C GLY A 36 -9.94 -2.31 -10.16
N THR A 37 -9.99 -2.26 -8.83
CA THR A 37 -10.79 -1.27 -8.12
C THR A 37 -10.37 0.14 -8.53
N PRO A 38 -11.31 1.09 -8.71
CA PRO A 38 -11.04 2.42 -9.27
C PRO A 38 -10.21 3.35 -8.36
N TYR A 39 -9.61 2.82 -7.29
CA TYR A 39 -8.77 3.56 -6.36
C TYR A 39 -7.27 3.32 -6.54
N MET A 40 -6.85 2.54 -7.53
CA MET A 40 -5.44 2.29 -7.82
C MET A 40 -5.18 2.56 -9.30
N ASP A 41 -4.68 3.77 -9.57
CA ASP A 41 -4.31 4.22 -10.91
C ASP A 41 -2.89 3.77 -11.31
N GLU A 42 -2.81 3.47 -12.59
CA GLU A 42 -1.71 3.36 -13.56
C GLU A 42 -0.27 3.67 -13.11
N ARG A 43 0.55 2.63 -12.92
CA ARG A 43 1.87 2.46 -13.57
C ARG A 43 2.17 0.97 -13.71
N GLY A 44 2.46 0.51 -14.93
CA GLY A 44 2.72 -0.90 -15.29
C GLY A 44 3.91 -1.61 -14.62
N ASP A 45 4.49 -1.02 -13.57
CA ASP A 45 5.58 -1.56 -12.74
C ASP A 45 5.18 -1.59 -11.25
N GLY A 46 4.36 -0.64 -10.80
CA GLY A 46 3.94 -0.51 -9.39
C GLY A 46 3.16 -1.70 -8.83
N GLY A 47 2.52 -2.49 -9.70
CA GLY A 47 1.83 -3.73 -9.30
C GLY A 47 2.77 -4.82 -8.79
N LEU A 48 4.00 -4.91 -9.31
CA LEU A 48 5.00 -5.87 -8.81
C LEU A 48 5.57 -5.39 -7.48
N MET A 49 5.93 -4.10 -7.40
CA MET A 49 6.43 -3.50 -6.14
C MET A 49 5.40 -3.63 -5.02
N TYR A 50 4.11 -3.41 -5.31
CA TYR A 50 3.05 -3.52 -4.32
C TYR A 50 2.87 -4.96 -3.84
N LYS A 51 2.90 -5.96 -4.73
CA LYS A 51 2.86 -7.38 -4.35
C LYS A 51 4.07 -7.80 -3.51
N ASP A 52 5.26 -7.32 -3.88
CA ASP A 52 6.47 -7.55 -3.09
C ASP A 52 6.38 -6.90 -1.71
N MET A 53 5.79 -5.70 -1.63
CA MET A 53 5.52 -5.01 -0.37
C MET A 53 4.57 -5.79 0.53
N GLU A 54 3.49 -6.35 -0.02
CA GLU A 54 2.57 -7.20 0.73
C GLU A 54 3.26 -8.44 1.29
N ARG A 55 4.10 -9.09 0.47
CA ARG A 55 4.87 -10.27 0.86
C ARG A 55 5.83 -9.96 2.00
N VAL A 56 6.61 -8.89 1.90
CA VAL A 56 7.59 -8.52 2.94
C VAL A 56 6.90 -8.13 4.24
N LEU A 57 5.84 -7.32 4.18
CA LEU A 57 5.07 -6.96 5.37
C LEU A 57 4.43 -8.18 6.03
N SER A 58 3.96 -9.15 5.24
CA SER A 58 3.44 -10.43 5.76
C SER A 58 4.54 -11.28 6.40
N MET A 59 5.74 -11.35 5.81
CA MET A 59 6.89 -12.06 6.38
C MET A 59 7.37 -11.42 7.69
N LEU A 60 7.27 -10.09 7.80
CA LEU A 60 7.50 -9.35 9.04
C LEU A 60 6.42 -9.58 10.11
N GLY A 61 5.32 -10.27 9.77
CA GLY A 61 4.24 -10.59 10.69
C GLY A 61 3.20 -9.48 10.84
N ILE A 62 3.20 -8.46 9.96
CA ILE A 62 2.24 -7.36 10.02
C ILE A 62 0.88 -7.84 9.47
N PRO A 63 -0.19 -7.87 10.28
CA PRO A 63 -1.49 -8.35 9.81
C PRO A 63 -2.13 -7.38 8.80
N SER A 64 -2.59 -7.90 7.67
CA SER A 64 -3.12 -7.11 6.54
C SER A 64 -4.41 -6.31 6.85
N HIS A 65 -5.18 -6.75 7.86
CA HIS A 65 -6.42 -6.10 8.28
C HIS A 65 -6.19 -4.86 9.17
N LEU A 66 -4.96 -4.62 9.64
CA LEU A 66 -4.68 -3.45 10.48
C LEU A 66 -4.59 -2.17 9.65
N LYS A 67 -5.07 -1.06 10.21
CA LYS A 67 -4.88 0.27 9.60
C LYS A 67 -3.39 0.60 9.41
N GLY A 68 -2.54 0.23 10.37
CA GLY A 68 -1.09 0.43 10.28
C GLY A 68 -0.45 -0.26 9.08
N TYR A 69 -0.99 -1.40 8.62
CA TYR A 69 -0.52 -2.07 7.40
C TYR A 69 -0.76 -1.18 6.17
N ARG A 70 -1.97 -0.61 6.03
CA ARG A 70 -2.31 0.29 4.92
C ARG A 70 -1.48 1.58 4.96
N TYR A 71 -1.25 2.12 6.16
CA TYR A 71 -0.45 3.32 6.35
C TYR A 71 1.03 3.08 6.02
N LEU A 72 1.60 1.94 6.40
CA LEU A 72 2.98 1.57 6.04
C LEU A 72 3.16 1.48 4.52
N LYS A 73 2.18 0.92 3.79
CA LYS A 73 2.26 0.85 2.33
C LYS A 73 2.25 2.22 1.68
N THR A 74 1.38 3.10 2.18
CA THR A 74 1.31 4.50 1.74
C THR A 74 2.59 5.26 2.10
N ALA A 75 3.14 5.01 3.28
CA ALA A 75 4.37 5.64 3.74
C ALA A 75 5.54 5.32 2.81
N VAL A 76 5.74 4.05 2.48
CA VAL A 76 6.83 3.63 1.59
C VAL A 76 6.64 4.20 0.19
N ASP A 77 5.42 4.19 -0.36
CA ASP A 77 5.16 4.77 -1.68
C ASP A 77 5.50 6.27 -1.73
N LEU A 78 5.05 7.04 -0.73
CA LEU A 78 5.37 8.47 -0.61
C LEU A 78 6.88 8.70 -0.46
N CYS A 79 7.57 7.91 0.37
CA CYS A 79 9.01 8.05 0.58
C CYS A 79 9.85 7.64 -0.63
N ILE A 80 9.39 6.68 -1.45
CA ILE A 80 10.05 6.34 -2.72
C ILE A 80 9.94 7.49 -3.72
N GLN A 81 8.78 8.16 -3.76
CA GLN A 81 8.53 9.30 -4.63
C GLN A 81 9.28 10.56 -4.18
N SER A 82 9.40 10.78 -2.87
CA SER A 82 10.08 11.94 -2.29
C SER A 82 10.85 11.56 -1.01
N MET A 83 12.18 11.66 -1.07
CA MET A 83 13.05 11.36 0.08
C MET A 83 12.94 12.39 1.21
N GLU A 84 12.49 13.60 0.91
CA GLU A 84 12.29 14.64 1.93
C GLU A 84 11.23 14.25 2.98
N GLU A 85 10.39 13.27 2.68
CA GLU A 85 9.43 12.73 3.63
C GLU A 85 10.08 11.97 4.78
N LEU A 86 11.23 11.33 4.54
CA LEU A 86 11.97 10.60 5.58
C LEU A 86 12.63 11.56 6.58
N ASP A 87 13.03 12.75 6.15
CA ASP A 87 13.61 13.78 7.02
C ASP A 87 12.57 14.39 7.98
N GLY A 88 11.28 14.19 7.69
CA GLY A 88 10.17 14.86 8.35
C GLY A 88 9.04 13.95 8.79
N VAL A 89 9.29 12.71 9.24
CA VAL A 89 8.24 11.70 9.51
C VAL A 89 7.02 12.25 10.28
N THR A 90 7.24 12.96 11.39
CA THR A 90 6.14 13.46 12.23
C THR A 90 5.45 14.71 11.68
N LYS A 91 6.16 15.52 10.89
CA LYS A 91 5.69 16.85 10.44
C LYS A 91 5.27 16.90 8.98
N ARG A 92 5.63 15.89 8.18
CA ARG A 92 5.34 15.79 6.75
C ARG A 92 4.64 14.48 6.43
N LEU A 93 5.35 13.36 6.59
CA LEU A 93 4.85 12.04 6.20
C LEU A 93 3.54 11.66 6.90
N TYR A 94 3.47 11.76 8.22
CA TYR A 94 2.22 11.42 8.94
C TYR A 94 1.04 12.34 8.56
N PRO A 95 1.19 13.69 8.50
CA PRO A 95 0.15 14.56 7.94
C PRO A 95 -0.29 14.20 6.52
N ASP A 96 0.63 13.80 5.63
CA ASP A 96 0.30 13.47 4.25
C ASP A 96 -0.45 12.14 4.13
N ILE A 97 -0.02 11.11 4.87
CA ILE A 97 -0.78 9.85 5.00
C ILE A 97 -2.16 10.15 5.60
N ALA A 98 -2.22 11.00 6.62
CA ALA A 98 -3.47 11.35 7.29
C ALA A 98 -4.45 12.03 6.31
N ARG A 99 -3.97 12.90 5.42
CA ARG A 99 -4.78 13.52 4.36
C ARG A 99 -5.32 12.49 3.38
N THR A 100 -4.48 11.56 2.93
CA THR A 100 -4.87 10.49 2.00
C THR A 100 -5.91 9.53 2.59
N HIS A 101 -5.79 9.21 3.90
CA HIS A 101 -6.67 8.27 4.58
C HIS A 101 -7.79 8.93 5.40
N GLN A 102 -7.98 10.24 5.26
CA GLN A 102 -9.00 11.02 5.97
C GLN A 102 -8.97 10.78 7.50
N THR A 103 -7.79 10.87 8.09
CA THR A 103 -7.55 10.63 9.52
C THR A 103 -6.63 11.71 10.12
N SER A 104 -6.11 11.50 11.34
CA SER A 104 -5.13 12.40 11.98
C SER A 104 -3.72 11.81 11.96
N ALA A 105 -2.70 12.67 11.94
CA ALA A 105 -1.30 12.26 11.99
C ALA A 105 -0.98 11.41 13.25
N GLU A 106 -1.62 11.73 14.38
CA GLU A 106 -1.53 10.94 15.62
C GLU A 106 -2.10 9.53 15.46
N THR A 107 -3.24 9.39 14.75
CA THR A 107 -3.83 8.08 14.46
C THR A 107 -2.94 7.27 13.54
N VAL A 108 -2.28 7.91 12.56
CA VAL A 108 -1.31 7.26 11.68
C VAL A 108 -0.14 6.70 12.49
N GLU A 109 0.49 7.54 13.31
CA GLU A 109 1.63 7.14 14.14
C GLU A 109 1.26 6.00 15.09
N HIS A 110 0.14 6.13 15.79
CA HIS A 110 -0.36 5.12 16.71
C HIS A 110 -0.67 3.78 16.01
N ALA A 111 -1.36 3.82 14.87
CA ALA A 111 -1.69 2.61 14.13
C ALA A 111 -0.44 1.90 13.59
N ILE A 112 0.55 2.65 13.11
CA ILE A 112 1.84 2.10 12.65
C ILE A 112 2.58 1.46 13.82
N ARG A 113 2.70 2.17 14.95
CA ARG A 113 3.36 1.65 16.16
C ARG A 113 2.73 0.35 16.63
N HIS A 114 1.42 0.28 16.71
CA HIS A 114 0.73 -0.94 17.12
C HIS A 114 0.88 -2.09 16.13
N ALA A 115 0.89 -1.80 14.83
CA ALA A 115 1.17 -2.82 13.82
C ALA A 115 2.58 -3.40 14.00
N ILE A 116 3.59 -2.54 14.20
CA ILE A 116 4.98 -2.96 14.44
C ILE A 116 5.08 -3.75 15.75
N GLU A 117 4.45 -3.32 16.85
CA GLU A 117 4.47 -4.04 18.13
C GLU A 117 3.89 -5.45 18.02
N ALA A 118 2.72 -5.57 17.41
CA ALA A 118 2.04 -6.84 17.24
C ALA A 118 2.83 -7.80 16.34
N ALA A 119 3.48 -7.26 15.32
CA ALA A 119 4.25 -8.04 14.36
C ALA A 119 5.64 -8.42 14.86
N TRP A 120 6.32 -7.54 15.61
CA TRP A 120 7.70 -7.76 16.02
C TRP A 120 7.85 -9.04 16.87
N GLN A 121 6.86 -9.34 17.70
CA GLN A 121 6.83 -10.56 18.51
C GLN A 121 6.54 -11.85 17.71
N ARG A 122 5.97 -11.74 16.50
CA ARG A 122 5.45 -12.88 15.72
C ARG A 122 6.19 -13.08 14.38
N GLY A 123 6.92 -12.07 13.93
CA GLY A 123 7.60 -12.07 12.63
C GLY A 123 8.79 -13.03 12.58
N ASP A 124 9.17 -13.41 11.37
CA ASP A 124 10.33 -14.27 11.14
C ASP A 124 11.63 -13.54 11.51
N GLU A 125 12.37 -14.07 12.48
CA GLU A 125 13.64 -13.48 12.98
C GLU A 125 14.68 -13.29 11.87
N ARG A 126 14.71 -14.19 10.87
CA ARG A 126 15.65 -14.07 9.75
C ARG A 126 15.34 -12.84 8.90
N THR A 127 14.07 -12.62 8.61
CA THR A 127 13.60 -11.44 7.90
C THR A 127 13.86 -10.16 8.70
N GLN A 128 13.65 -10.19 10.02
CA GLN A 128 13.96 -9.06 10.90
C GLN A 128 15.46 -8.70 10.86
N LYS A 129 16.34 -9.69 11.04
CA LYS A 129 17.81 -9.47 10.96
C LYS A 129 18.25 -8.96 9.60
N MET A 130 17.65 -9.47 8.52
CA MET A 130 17.97 -9.03 7.16
C MET A 130 17.64 -7.55 6.94
N LEU A 131 16.51 -7.05 7.46
CA LEU A 131 16.07 -5.66 7.24
C LEU A 131 16.64 -4.67 8.27
N PHE A 132 16.75 -5.09 9.52
CA PHE A 132 17.07 -4.20 10.65
C PHE A 132 18.45 -4.44 11.25
N GLY A 133 19.10 -5.57 10.94
CA GLY A 133 20.36 -5.99 11.56
C GLY A 133 20.20 -6.60 12.95
N TYR A 134 18.98 -6.66 13.48
CA TYR A 134 18.63 -7.26 14.76
C TYR A 134 17.19 -7.82 14.70
N SER A 135 16.82 -8.61 15.71
CA SER A 135 15.53 -9.29 15.83
C SER A 135 14.88 -9.10 17.19
N HIS A 136 13.64 -9.56 17.34
CA HIS A 136 12.94 -9.56 18.61
C HIS A 136 13.69 -10.32 19.72
N ALA A 137 14.40 -11.40 19.38
CA ALA A 137 15.20 -12.17 20.33
C ALA A 137 16.33 -11.36 20.99
N GLU A 138 16.76 -10.25 20.36
CA GLU A 138 17.80 -9.35 20.86
C GLU A 138 17.23 -8.22 21.75
N GLY A 139 15.91 -8.23 22.02
CA GLY A 139 15.25 -7.29 22.92
C GLY A 139 15.09 -5.87 22.39
N ARG A 140 15.57 -5.58 21.18
CA ARG A 140 15.42 -4.27 20.51
C ARG A 140 14.28 -4.31 19.50
N ARG A 141 13.41 -3.30 19.54
CA ARG A 141 12.33 -3.07 18.57
C ARG A 141 12.62 -1.82 17.75
N PRO A 142 12.42 -1.83 16.42
CA PRO A 142 12.58 -0.64 15.61
C PRO A 142 11.55 0.43 16.01
N THR A 143 11.97 1.68 15.94
CA THR A 143 11.04 2.82 16.01
C THR A 143 10.21 2.89 14.74
N ASN A 144 9.07 3.59 14.76
CA ASN A 144 8.26 3.75 13.53
C ASN A 144 9.07 4.37 12.39
N SER A 145 9.87 5.40 12.69
CA SER A 145 10.73 6.06 11.69
C SER A 145 11.77 5.10 11.16
N GLU A 146 12.50 4.38 12.03
CA GLU A 146 13.49 3.37 11.62
C GLU A 146 12.84 2.28 10.75
N PHE A 147 11.63 1.85 11.11
CA PHE A 147 10.87 0.87 10.35
C PHE A 147 10.56 1.35 8.93
N ILE A 148 10.00 2.56 8.82
CA ILE A 148 9.66 3.16 7.53
C ILE A 148 10.91 3.37 6.68
N THR A 149 11.98 3.93 7.27
CA THR A 149 13.26 4.15 6.58
C THR A 149 13.83 2.85 6.04
N ARG A 150 14.03 1.83 6.87
CA ARG A 150 14.61 0.54 6.44
C ARG A 150 13.77 -0.18 5.40
N LEU A 151 12.45 -0.11 5.55
CA LEU A 151 11.54 -0.70 4.58
C LEU A 151 11.62 0.04 3.23
N THR A 152 11.70 1.37 3.27
CA THR A 152 11.85 2.21 2.07
C THR A 152 13.17 1.93 1.36
N ASP A 153 14.29 1.88 2.10
CA ASP A 153 15.62 1.56 1.57
C ASP A 153 15.61 0.19 0.87
N TYR A 154 15.02 -0.82 1.52
CA TYR A 154 14.90 -2.16 0.96
C TYR A 154 14.18 -2.21 -0.39
N PHE A 155 13.06 -1.47 -0.52
CA PHE A 155 12.32 -1.43 -1.78
C PHE A 155 13.00 -0.56 -2.83
N ARG A 156 13.64 0.54 -2.43
CA ARG A 156 14.42 1.39 -3.34
C ARG A 156 15.58 0.63 -3.96
N ASP A 157 16.37 -0.09 -3.17
CA ASP A 157 17.52 -0.86 -3.66
C ASP A 157 17.10 -1.98 -4.63
N ARG A 158 15.89 -2.52 -4.46
CA ARG A 158 15.29 -3.46 -5.41
C ARG A 158 14.73 -2.78 -6.65
N ASN A 159 14.12 -1.59 -6.50
CA ASN A 159 13.55 -0.84 -7.61
C ASN A 159 14.63 -0.33 -8.59
N GLY A 160 15.82 0.01 -8.07
CA GLY A 160 16.98 0.35 -8.89
C GLY A 160 17.47 -0.77 -9.83
N LYS A 161 17.06 -2.02 -9.61
CA LYS A 161 17.34 -3.15 -10.52
C LYS A 161 16.34 -3.29 -11.67
N TYR A 162 15.21 -2.58 -11.63
CA TYR A 162 14.20 -2.57 -12.70
C TYR A 162 14.32 -1.34 -13.63
N LEU A 163 15.20 -0.39 -13.27
CA LEU A 163 15.51 0.81 -14.06
C LEU A 163 16.91 0.77 -14.71
N SER A 164 17.59 -0.37 -14.66
CA SER A 164 18.89 -0.61 -15.31
C SER A 164 18.81 -1.80 -16.25
#